data_AF-V4CNP0-F1
#
_entry.id   AF-V4CNP0-F1
#
_cell.length_a   1.000
_cell.length_b   1.000
_cell.length_c   1.000
_cell.angle_alpha   90.00
_cell.angle_beta   90.00
_cell.angle_gamma   90.00
#
_symmetry.space_group_name_H-M   'P 1'
#
loop_
_entity.id
_entity.type
_entity.pdbx_description
1 polymer ?
#
loop_
_entity_poly.entity_id
_entity_poly.type
_entity_poly.pdbx_seq_one_letter_code
_entity_poly.pdbx_strand_id
1 'polypeptide(L)'
;ITDWNQFCRDVCIEYCLRHPHQIGGDGQSVKIYTERLSDDRKCNNSPEQWMFGGYDPAKKIGFLLITSELNAETLIPLIQQWILPGSTIYSEENDAYKSLTILGYVHKTINQAQN
;
A
#
# COMPACT_ATOMS: atom_id res chain seq x y z
N ILE A 1 10.75 -21.81 22.40
CA ILE A 1 10.80 -22.07 20.92
C ILE A 1 10.03 -20.94 20.20
N THR A 2 10.41 -19.70 20.48
CA THR A 2 9.76 -18.48 19.95
C THR A 2 10.75 -17.63 19.16
N ASP A 3 12.02 -17.69 19.56
CA ASP A 3 13.12 -16.93 18.98
C ASP A 3 13.40 -17.29 17.51
N TRP A 4 13.46 -18.59 17.18
CA TRP A 4 13.70 -19.04 15.80
C TRP A 4 12.58 -18.62 14.84
N ASN A 5 11.32 -18.70 15.27
CA ASN A 5 10.19 -18.27 14.44
C ASN A 5 10.17 -16.77 14.21
N GLN A 6 10.54 -15.98 15.24
CA GLN A 6 10.67 -14.53 15.11
C GLN A 6 11.81 -14.18 14.16
N PHE A 7 12.99 -14.79 14.36
CA PHE A 7 14.15 -14.62 13.48
C PHE A 7 13.82 -14.93 12.02
N CYS A 8 13.19 -16.07 11.74
CA CYS A 8 12.79 -16.42 10.38
C CYS A 8 11.82 -15.40 9.78
N ARG A 9 10.87 -14.87 10.57
CA ARG A 9 9.95 -13.83 10.10
C ARG A 9 10.69 -12.54 9.79
N ASP A 10 11.59 -12.10 10.67
CA ASP A 10 12.32 -10.85 10.51
C ASP A 10 13.21 -10.89 9.26
N VAL A 11 13.91 -12.00 9.02
CA VAL A 11 14.70 -12.21 7.79
C VAL A 11 13.82 -12.18 6.53
N CYS A 12 12.65 -12.82 6.56
CA CYS A 12 11.71 -12.77 5.43
C CYS A 12 11.17 -11.37 5.18
N ILE A 13 10.82 -10.62 6.23
CA ILE A 13 10.34 -9.24 6.13
C ILE A 13 11.44 -8.36 5.54
N GLU A 14 12.66 -8.45 6.06
CA GLU A 14 13.81 -7.69 5.58
C GLU A 14 14.09 -7.96 4.10
N TYR A 15 14.03 -9.23 3.68
CA TYR A 15 14.17 -9.62 2.27
C TYR A 15 13.08 -8.99 1.39
N CYS A 16 11.80 -9.10 1.79
CA CYS A 16 10.69 -8.51 1.04
C CYS A 16 10.78 -6.98 0.94
N LEU A 17 11.23 -6.30 2.01
CA LEU A 17 11.41 -4.84 2.01
C LEU A 17 12.58 -4.40 1.12
N ARG A 18 13.65 -5.21 1.04
CA ARG A 18 14.81 -4.94 0.16
C ARG A 18 14.58 -5.29 -1.30
N HIS A 19 13.64 -6.19 -1.58
CA HIS A 19 13.32 -6.66 -2.92
C HIS A 19 11.84 -6.41 -3.25
N PRO A 20 11.43 -5.13 -3.37
CA PRO A 20 10.06 -4.80 -3.72
C PRO A 20 9.71 -5.40 -5.08
N HIS A 21 8.76 -6.33 -5.07
CA HIS A 21 8.21 -6.90 -6.28
C HIS A 21 7.04 -6.04 -6.74
N GLN A 22 7.24 -5.27 -7.81
CA GLN A 22 6.19 -4.41 -8.34
C GLN A 22 5.03 -5.24 -8.90
N ILE A 23 3.81 -4.84 -8.56
CA ILE A 23 2.57 -5.47 -9.01
C ILE A 23 1.88 -4.63 -10.10
N GLY A 24 0.90 -5.21 -10.81
CA GLY A 24 0.22 -4.54 -11.93
C GLY A 24 1.02 -4.51 -13.24
N GLY A 25 0.89 -3.41 -13.96
CA GLY A 25 1.44 -3.14 -15.30
C GLY A 25 0.36 -2.74 -16.31
N ASP A 26 0.78 -2.49 -17.55
CA ASP A 26 -0.14 -2.14 -18.65
C ASP A 26 -1.30 -3.14 -18.76
N GLY A 27 -2.53 -2.60 -18.73
CA GLY A 27 -3.76 -3.39 -18.81
C GLY A 27 -4.10 -4.18 -17.53
N GLN A 28 -3.30 -4.07 -16.47
CA GLN A 28 -3.57 -4.70 -15.18
C GLN A 28 -4.15 -3.70 -14.17
N SER A 29 -4.91 -4.24 -13.22
CA SER A 29 -5.60 -3.44 -12.21
C SER A 29 -5.04 -3.73 -10.83
N VAL A 30 -4.79 -2.69 -10.04
CA VAL A 30 -4.33 -2.81 -8.66
C VAL A 30 -5.29 -2.04 -7.77
N LYS A 31 -5.78 -2.67 -6.70
CA LYS A 31 -6.57 -2.01 -5.67
C LYS A 31 -5.66 -1.57 -4.54
N ILE A 32 -5.72 -0.29 -4.16
CA ILE A 32 -4.97 0.24 -3.02
C ILE A 32 -5.90 0.53 -1.85
N TYR A 33 -5.39 0.32 -0.65
CA TYR A 33 -6.13 0.49 0.60
C TYR A 33 -5.24 1.17 1.63
N THR A 34 -5.86 2.03 2.43
CA THR A 34 -5.23 2.69 3.58
C THR A 34 -6.12 2.48 4.80
N GLU A 35 -5.57 1.92 5.87
CA GLU A 35 -6.31 1.66 7.10
C GLU A 35 -5.52 2.13 8.31
N ARG A 36 -6.19 2.78 9.26
CA ARG A 36 -5.57 3.22 10.50
C ARG A 36 -5.29 2.01 11.38
N LEU A 37 -4.06 1.88 11.86
CA LEU A 37 -3.72 0.89 12.87
C LEU A 37 -3.99 1.49 14.25
N SER A 38 -5.20 1.26 14.75
CA SER A 38 -5.55 1.53 16.15
C SER A 38 -4.89 0.50 17.07
N ASP A 39 -4.22 1.00 18.11
CA ASP A 39 -3.79 0.18 19.24
C ASP A 39 -4.43 0.76 20.48
N ASP A 40 -5.44 0.05 21.03
CA ASP A 40 -6.18 0.46 22.24
C ASP A 40 -5.26 0.62 23.48
N ARG A 41 -4.00 0.16 23.40
CA ARG A 41 -3.00 0.24 24.48
C ARG A 41 -2.05 1.43 24.37
N LYS A 42 -2.13 2.22 23.29
CA LYS A 42 -1.22 3.35 23.08
C LYS A 42 -1.66 4.58 23.87
N CYS A 43 -0.75 5.13 24.67
CA CYS A 43 -0.94 6.43 25.32
C CYS A 43 -1.18 7.53 24.27
N ASN A 44 -1.91 8.59 24.66
CA ASN A 44 -2.33 9.72 23.82
C ASN A 44 -1.23 10.41 22.96
N ASN A 45 0.06 10.11 23.17
CA ASN A 45 1.20 10.72 22.47
C ASN A 45 1.88 9.77 21.47
N SER A 46 1.30 8.61 21.18
CA SER A 46 1.90 7.66 20.26
C SER A 46 1.66 8.14 18.81
N PRO A 47 2.69 8.15 17.95
CA PRO A 47 2.51 8.54 16.56
C PRO A 47 1.46 7.65 15.89
N GLU A 48 0.58 8.26 15.09
CA GLU A 48 -0.40 7.52 14.31
C GLU A 48 0.34 6.58 13.35
N GLN A 49 -0.13 5.34 13.28
CA GLN A 49 0.38 4.36 12.33
C GLN A 49 -0.74 3.99 11.37
N TRP A 50 -0.38 3.93 10.10
CA TRP A 50 -1.27 3.60 9.00
C TRP A 50 -0.71 2.40 8.26
N MET A 51 -1.60 1.52 7.85
CA MET A 51 -1.33 0.43 6.94
C MET A 51 -1.64 0.91 5.52
N PHE A 52 -0.67 0.85 4.63
CA PHE A 52 -0.85 1.08 3.20
C PHE A 52 -0.60 -0.24 2.46
N GLY A 53 -1.54 -0.65 1.62
CA GLY A 53 -1.43 -1.90 0.88
C GLY A 53 -1.97 -1.80 -0.54
N GLY A 54 -1.49 -2.71 -1.38
CA GLY A 54 -1.94 -2.86 -2.76
C GLY A 54 -2.16 -4.33 -3.10
N TYR A 55 -3.20 -4.62 -3.89
CA TYR A 55 -3.54 -5.98 -4.30
C TYR A 55 -3.91 -6.05 -5.78
N ASP A 56 -3.26 -6.97 -6.49
CA ASP A 56 -3.56 -7.35 -7.87
C ASP A 56 -4.46 -8.59 -7.87
N PRO A 57 -5.75 -8.46 -8.22
CA PRO A 57 -6.68 -9.59 -8.20
C PRO A 57 -6.42 -10.63 -9.30
N ALA A 58 -5.76 -10.26 -10.40
CA ALA A 58 -5.48 -11.19 -11.50
C ALA A 58 -4.33 -12.13 -11.13
N LYS A 59 -3.25 -11.58 -10.56
CA LYS A 59 -2.08 -12.35 -10.14
C LYS A 59 -2.19 -12.90 -8.71
N LYS A 60 -3.16 -12.41 -7.92
CA LYS A 60 -3.34 -12.75 -6.49
C LYS A 60 -2.10 -12.45 -5.65
N ILE A 61 -1.44 -11.35 -5.97
CA ILE A 61 -0.26 -10.85 -5.25
C ILE A 61 -0.55 -9.46 -4.69
N GLY A 62 0.10 -9.12 -3.59
CA GLY A 62 -0.07 -7.83 -2.97
C GLY A 62 1.10 -7.49 -2.06
N PHE A 63 1.07 -6.26 -1.56
CA PHE A 63 2.05 -5.75 -0.60
C PHE A 63 1.33 -5.03 0.54
N LEU A 64 2.02 -4.93 1.67
CA LEU A 64 1.55 -4.25 2.86
C LEU A 64 2.71 -3.52 3.52
N LEU A 65 2.51 -2.26 3.87
CA LEU A 65 3.51 -1.37 4.43
C LEU A 65 2.92 -0.59 5.60
N ILE A 66 3.77 -0.27 6.57
CA ILE A 66 3.43 0.63 7.67
C ILE A 66 4.01 2.00 7.36
N THR A 67 3.19 3.05 7.47
CA THR A 67 3.63 4.44 7.34
C THR A 67 3.03 5.28 8.48
N SER A 68 3.71 6.35 8.88
CA SER A 68 3.18 7.34 9.82
C SER A 68 2.37 8.45 9.13
N GLU A 69 2.48 8.57 7.80
CA GLU A 69 1.91 9.67 7.03
C GLU A 69 1.15 9.19 5.79
N LEU A 70 0.00 9.80 5.52
CA LEU A 70 -0.86 9.56 4.36
C LEU A 70 -1.01 10.81 3.47
N ASN A 71 0.10 11.52 3.26
CA ASN A 71 0.15 12.63 2.30
C ASN A 71 0.65 12.15 0.93
N ALA A 72 0.49 12.99 -0.09
CA ALA A 72 0.99 12.68 -1.43
C ALA A 72 2.51 12.44 -1.45
N GLU A 73 3.28 13.18 -0.65
CA GLU A 73 4.74 13.07 -0.55
C GLU A 73 5.19 11.68 -0.08
N THR A 74 4.36 10.99 0.70
CA THR A 74 4.63 9.62 1.16
C THR A 74 4.01 8.56 0.25
N LEU A 75 2.73 8.72 -0.11
CA LEU A 75 1.99 7.68 -0.84
C LEU A 75 2.41 7.56 -2.30
N ILE A 76 2.75 8.66 -2.97
CA ILE A 76 3.15 8.63 -4.39
C ILE A 76 4.46 7.85 -4.59
N PRO A 77 5.54 8.11 -3.84
CA PRO A 77 6.75 7.29 -3.95
C PRO A 77 6.49 5.82 -3.64
N LEU A 78 5.65 5.50 -2.65
CA LEU A 78 5.28 4.11 -2.35
C LEU A 78 4.54 3.46 -3.52
N ILE A 79 3.60 4.16 -4.15
CA ILE A 79 2.92 3.67 -5.35
C ILE A 79 3.93 3.40 -6.47
N GLN A 80 4.84 4.33 -6.75
CA GLN A 80 5.86 4.15 -7.79
C GLN A 80 6.84 3.01 -7.48
N GLN A 81 7.14 2.79 -6.20
CA GLN A 81 8.03 1.70 -5.77
C GLN A 81 7.37 0.32 -5.91
N TRP A 82 6.06 0.22 -5.70
CA TRP A 82 5.36 -1.07 -5.57
C TRP A 82 4.38 -1.40 -6.68
N ILE A 83 4.03 -0.44 -7.53
CA ILE A 83 3.08 -0.61 -8.64
C ILE A 83 3.76 -0.18 -9.94
N LEU A 84 3.67 -1.03 -10.96
CA LEU A 84 4.23 -0.74 -12.28
C LEU A 84 3.47 0.43 -12.94
N PRO A 85 4.15 1.34 -13.65
CA PRO A 85 3.49 2.37 -14.45
C PRO A 85 2.54 1.75 -15.49
N GLY A 86 1.53 2.50 -15.90
CA GLY A 86 0.48 2.02 -16.83
C GLY A 86 -0.61 1.16 -16.18
N SER A 87 -0.47 0.85 -14.88
CA SER A 87 -1.52 0.17 -14.11
C SER A 87 -2.78 1.01 -13.99
N THR A 88 -3.94 0.33 -13.95
CA THR A 88 -5.19 0.92 -13.47
C THR A 88 -5.28 0.80 -11.95
N ILE A 89 -5.16 1.91 -11.24
CA ILE A 89 -5.25 1.96 -9.78
C ILE A 89 -6.67 2.26 -9.35
N TYR A 90 -7.22 1.40 -8.48
CA TYR A 90 -8.50 1.59 -7.83
C TYR A 90 -8.29 1.96 -6.36
N SER A 91 -8.88 3.06 -5.91
CA SER A 91 -8.78 3.51 -4.51
C SER A 91 -10.09 4.14 -4.02
N GLU A 92 -10.21 4.33 -2.71
CA GLU A 92 -11.15 5.32 -2.17
C GLU A 92 -10.73 6.74 -2.54
N GLU A 93 -11.66 7.69 -2.46
CA GLU A 93 -11.40 9.08 -2.81
C GLU A 93 -10.43 9.70 -1.80
N ASN A 94 -9.27 10.14 -2.28
CA ASN A 94 -8.26 10.82 -1.46
C ASN A 94 -7.45 11.78 -2.33
N ASP A 95 -7.26 13.00 -1.82
CA ASP A 95 -6.51 14.08 -2.47
C ASP A 95 -5.06 13.73 -2.78
N ALA A 96 -4.45 12.82 -2.01
CA ALA A 96 -3.09 12.35 -2.23
C ALA A 96 -2.88 11.70 -3.61
N TYR A 97 -3.95 11.23 -4.24
CA TYR A 97 -3.90 10.47 -5.50
C TYR A 97 -4.14 11.31 -6.76
N LYS A 98 -4.37 12.63 -6.62
CA LYS A 98 -4.66 13.54 -7.75
C LYS A 98 -3.58 13.55 -8.84
N SER A 99 -2.32 13.28 -8.48
CA SER A 99 -1.18 13.27 -9.40
C SER A 99 -1.00 11.96 -10.16
N LEU A 100 -1.70 10.87 -9.81
CA LEU A 100 -1.48 9.54 -10.41
C LEU A 100 -1.66 9.53 -11.93
N THR A 101 -2.64 10.27 -12.45
CA THR A 101 -2.88 10.39 -13.89
C THR A 101 -1.69 11.00 -14.64
N ILE A 102 -1.03 12.00 -14.04
CA ILE A 102 0.14 12.66 -14.64
C ILE A 102 1.37 11.75 -14.57
N LEU A 103 1.42 10.84 -13.60
CA LEU A 103 2.51 9.89 -13.39
C LEU A 103 2.38 8.61 -14.22
N GLY A 104 1.42 8.56 -15.15
CA GLY A 104 1.25 7.43 -16.07
C GLY A 104 0.40 6.29 -15.52
N TYR A 105 -0.42 6.53 -14.49
CA TYR A 105 -1.40 5.57 -13.99
C TYR A 105 -2.81 5.94 -14.46
N VAL A 106 -3.68 4.95 -14.60
CA VAL A 106 -5.12 5.20 -14.77
C VAL A 106 -5.78 5.12 -13.40
N HIS A 107 -6.17 6.26 -12.82
CA HIS A 107 -6.81 6.28 -11.50
C HIS A 107 -8.33 6.18 -11.59
N LYS A 108 -8.92 5.29 -10.79
CA LYS A 108 -10.37 5.09 -10.66
C LYS A 108 -10.76 5.11 -9.19
N THR A 109 -11.72 5.95 -8.84
CA THR A 109 -12.29 6.00 -7.50
C THR A 109 -13.36 4.94 -7.33
N ILE A 110 -13.30 4.18 -6.24
CA ILE A 110 -14.36 3.26 -5.82
C ILE A 110 -15.37 4.07 -5.02
N ASN A 111 -16.54 4.34 -5.59
CA ASN A 111 -17.65 4.94 -4.84
C ASN A 111 -18.29 3.87 -3.94
N GLN A 112 -18.21 4.06 -2.62
CA GLN A 112 -18.86 3.19 -1.63
C GLN A 112 -20.41 3.22 -1.68
N ALA A 113 -21.01 3.98 -2.61
CA ALA A 113 -22.47 4.12 -2.76
C ALA A 113 -23.14 2.97 -3.56
N GLN A 114 -22.42 1.92 -3.94
CA GLN A 114 -22.97 0.75 -4.65
C GLN A 114 -22.63 -0.57 -3.94
N ASN A 115 -23.03 -0.68 -2.68
CA ASN A 115 -23.28 -1.97 -2.04
C ASN A 115 -24.75 -2.03 -1.60
#